data_AF-A0A662HCQ0-F1
#
_entry.id   AF-A0A662HCQ0-F1
#
_cell.length_a   1.000
_cell.length_b   1.000
_cell.length_c   1.000
_cell.angle_alpha   90.00
_cell.angle_beta   90.00
_cell.angle_gamma   90.00
#
_symmetry.space_group_name_H-M   'P 1'
#
loop_
_entity.id
_entity.type
_entity.pdbx_description
1 polymer ?
#
loop_
_entity_poly.entity_id
_entity_poly.type
_entity_poly.pdbx_seq_one_letter_code
_entity_poly.pdbx_strand_id
1 'polypeptide(L)'
;QKALRQLQEIVYDLIKDKMDEEKARELAKVLTEGRWTHDYPITASKAKELGLPVIMKVPEEVYALLELYPQTIQARPGIEYIPYPYHPVPQRRIGEKETATL
;
A
#
# COMPACT_ATOMS: atom_id res chain seq x y z
N GLN A 1 -26.43 -17.71 12.53
CA GLN A 1 -25.69 -16.48 12.12
C GLN A 1 -24.75 -16.02 13.24
N LYS A 2 -23.78 -16.84 13.67
CA LYS A 2 -22.82 -16.46 14.74
C LYS A 2 -21.59 -15.75 14.16
N ALA A 3 -21.06 -16.28 13.05
CA ALA A 3 -19.90 -15.73 12.37
C ALA A 3 -20.11 -14.29 11.87
N LEU A 4 -21.26 -13.99 11.25
CA LEU A 4 -21.56 -12.63 10.76
C LEU A 4 -21.57 -11.60 11.89
N ARG A 5 -22.21 -11.93 13.03
CA ARG A 5 -22.23 -11.03 14.20
C ARG A 5 -20.84 -10.83 14.78
N GLN A 6 -20.05 -11.90 14.91
CA GLN A 6 -18.67 -11.79 15.38
C GLN A 6 -17.82 -10.90 14.46
N LEU A 7 -17.99 -11.03 13.15
CA LEU A 7 -17.28 -10.19 12.18
C LEU A 7 -17.71 -8.72 12.28
N GLN A 8 -19.01 -8.45 12.42
CA GLN A 8 -19.53 -7.10 12.62
C GLN A 8 -18.97 -6.45 13.89
N GLU A 9 -18.93 -7.17 15.01
CA GLU A 9 -18.34 -6.67 16.25
C GLU A 9 -16.84 -6.36 16.10
N ILE A 10 -16.08 -7.24 15.43
CA ILE A 10 -14.65 -6.99 15.17
C ILE A 10 -14.47 -5.71 14.34
N VAL A 11 -15.26 -5.55 13.27
CA VAL A 11 -15.16 -4.36 12.41
C VAL A 11 -15.57 -3.10 13.19
N TYR A 12 -16.64 -3.18 13.99
CA TYR A 12 -17.08 -2.08 14.86
C TYR A 12 -16.00 -1.67 15.86
N ASP A 13 -15.37 -2.63 16.54
CA ASP A 13 -14.31 -2.36 17.51
C ASP A 13 -13.09 -1.66 16.90
N LEU A 14 -12.80 -1.90 15.61
CA LEU A 14 -11.68 -1.24 14.89
C LEU A 14 -11.98 0.23 14.53
N ILE A 15 -13.25 0.59 14.37
CA ILE A 15 -13.65 1.92 13.83
C ILE A 15 -14.31 2.84 14.85
N LYS A 16 -14.81 2.30 15.98
CA LYS A 16 -15.55 3.08 17.01
C LYS A 16 -14.78 4.28 17.56
N ASP A 17 -13.44 4.22 17.63
CA ASP A 17 -12.63 5.31 18.18
C ASP A 17 -12.42 6.47 17.19
N LYS A 18 -12.85 6.30 15.93
CA LYS A 18 -12.59 7.25 14.83
C LYS A 18 -13.85 7.88 14.24
N MET A 19 -15.04 7.44 14.64
CA MET A 19 -16.33 7.93 14.12
C MET A 19 -17.46 7.70 15.13
N ASP A 20 -18.63 8.30 14.89
CA ASP A 20 -19.82 8.15 15.74
C ASP A 20 -20.27 6.68 15.85
N GLU A 21 -20.76 6.27 17.02
CA GLU A 21 -21.18 4.89 17.29
C GLU A 21 -22.25 4.37 16.29
N GLU A 22 -23.25 5.19 15.96
CA GLU A 22 -24.30 4.79 15.02
C GLU A 22 -23.73 4.53 13.62
N LYS A 23 -22.85 5.42 13.13
CA LYS A 23 -22.18 5.28 11.84
C LYS A 23 -21.24 4.08 11.82
N ALA A 24 -20.53 3.83 12.91
CA ALA A 24 -19.66 2.67 13.06
C ALA A 24 -20.45 1.36 12.95
N ARG A 25 -21.61 1.26 13.59
CA ARG A 25 -22.48 0.06 13.49
C ARG A 25 -23.04 -0.13 12.09
N GLU A 26 -23.47 0.95 11.44
CA GLU A 26 -23.95 0.90 10.06
C GLU A 26 -22.83 0.46 9.11
N LEU A 27 -21.64 1.04 9.24
CA LEU A 27 -20.49 0.72 8.41
C LEU A 27 -20.02 -0.72 8.60
N ALA A 28 -19.99 -1.22 9.84
CA ALA A 28 -19.68 -2.62 10.12
C ALA A 28 -20.65 -3.59 9.44
N LYS A 29 -21.94 -3.23 9.39
CA LYS A 29 -22.94 -4.01 8.65
C LYS A 29 -22.66 -3.97 7.14
N VAL A 30 -22.44 -2.77 6.59
CA VAL A 30 -22.17 -2.54 5.16
C VAL A 30 -20.93 -3.30 4.66
N LEU A 31 -19.85 -3.33 5.46
CA LEU A 31 -18.62 -4.04 5.13
C LEU A 31 -18.74 -5.56 5.22
N THR A 32 -19.76 -6.10 5.91
CA THR A 32 -19.92 -7.55 6.17
C THR A 32 -21.06 -8.19 5.41
N GLU A 33 -22.01 -7.41 4.88
CA GLU A 33 -23.22 -7.91 4.20
C GLU A 33 -23.00 -8.33 2.73
N GLY A 34 -21.74 -8.41 2.27
CA GLY A 34 -21.40 -8.95 0.95
C GLY A 34 -21.74 -8.02 -0.21
N ARG A 35 -21.81 -6.70 0.02
CA ARG A 35 -22.00 -5.68 -1.04
C ARG A 35 -20.88 -5.66 -2.08
N TRP A 36 -19.71 -6.17 -1.73
CA TRP A 36 -18.52 -6.19 -2.56
C TRP A 36 -17.94 -7.59 -2.67
N THR A 37 -17.37 -7.88 -3.83
CA THR A 37 -16.53 -9.05 -4.02
C THR A 37 -15.18 -8.82 -3.33
N HIS A 38 -14.48 -9.90 -2.97
CA HIS A 38 -13.19 -9.82 -2.25
C HIS A 38 -12.09 -9.04 -3.00
N ASP A 39 -12.26 -8.87 -4.30
CA ASP A 39 -11.35 -8.21 -5.23
C ASP A 39 -11.81 -6.79 -5.61
N TYR A 40 -12.95 -6.31 -5.11
CA TYR A 40 -13.41 -4.95 -5.41
C TYR A 40 -12.66 -3.93 -4.55
N PRO A 41 -11.80 -3.08 -5.14
CA PRO A 41 -11.04 -2.11 -4.38
C PRO A 41 -11.95 -0.96 -3.92
N ILE A 42 -11.96 -0.70 -2.62
CA ILE A 42 -12.60 0.51 -2.06
C ILE A 42 -11.66 1.68 -2.33
N THR A 43 -11.97 2.49 -3.34
CA THR A 43 -11.19 3.69 -3.66
C THR A 43 -11.31 4.74 -2.55
N ALA A 44 -10.34 5.65 -2.46
CA ALA A 44 -10.35 6.70 -1.44
C ALA A 44 -11.65 7.54 -1.48
N SER A 45 -12.19 7.82 -2.67
CA SER A 45 -13.46 8.53 -2.84
C SER A 45 -14.62 7.73 -2.25
N LYS A 46 -14.66 6.42 -2.52
CA LYS A 46 -15.67 5.52 -1.98
C LYS A 46 -15.57 5.40 -0.46
N ALA A 47 -14.37 5.29 0.08
CA ALA A 47 -14.15 5.25 1.52
C ALA A 47 -14.63 6.54 2.20
N LYS A 48 -14.44 7.70 1.57
CA LYS A 48 -14.98 8.98 2.06
C LYS A 48 -16.51 9.03 2.03
N GLU A 49 -17.14 8.51 0.98
CA GLU A 49 -18.62 8.35 0.92
C GLU A 49 -19.14 7.43 2.03
N LEU A 50 -18.37 6.41 2.40
CA LEU A 50 -18.68 5.48 3.50
C LEU A 50 -18.44 6.08 4.89
N GLY A 51 -17.98 7.33 4.98
CA GLY A 51 -17.73 8.01 6.25
C GLY A 51 -16.42 7.60 6.94
N LEU A 52 -15.53 6.88 6.24
CA LEU A 52 -14.21 6.56 6.78
C LEU A 52 -13.34 7.83 6.84
N PRO A 53 -12.51 7.97 7.89
CA PRO A 53 -11.59 9.10 8.06
C PRO A 53 -10.39 8.96 7.10
N VAL A 54 -10.62 9.24 5.81
CA VAL A 54 -9.59 9.12 4.78
C VAL A 54 -8.95 10.47 4.50
N ILE A 55 -7.63 10.50 4.61
CA ILE A 55 -6.81 11.65 4.23
C ILE A 55 -6.31 11.41 2.80
N MET A 56 -6.81 12.21 1.85
CA MET A 56 -6.50 12.09 0.42
C MET A 56 -5.14 12.66 0.03
N LYS A 57 -4.59 13.57 0.84
CA LYS A 57 -3.33 14.25 0.56
C LYS A 57 -2.35 13.97 1.69
N VAL A 58 -1.19 13.45 1.33
CA VAL A 58 -0.08 13.34 2.27
C VAL A 58 0.39 14.77 2.60
N PRO A 59 0.60 15.13 3.88
CA PRO A 59 1.09 16.45 4.26
C PRO A 59 2.46 16.76 3.62
N GLU A 60 2.73 18.03 3.32
CA GLU A 60 3.98 18.47 2.67
C GLU A 60 5.21 18.10 3.51
N GLU A 61 5.09 18.08 4.83
CA GLU A 61 6.15 17.71 5.77
C GLU A 61 6.60 16.25 5.59
N VAL A 62 5.67 15.36 5.22
CA VAL A 62 5.99 13.96 4.92
C VAL A 62 6.74 13.86 3.59
N TYR A 63 6.39 14.67 2.59
CA TYR A 63 7.15 14.75 1.35
C TYR A 63 8.57 15.30 1.58
N ALA A 64 8.70 16.35 2.40
CA ALA A 64 9.99 16.90 2.79
C ALA A 64 10.87 15.87 3.54
N LEU A 65 10.27 15.01 4.36
CA LEU A 65 10.98 13.89 5.00
C LEU A 65 11.47 12.87 3.97
N LEU A 66 10.65 12.53 2.97
CA LEU A 66 11.01 11.57 1.93
C LEU A 66 12.17 12.05 1.04
N GLU A 67 12.30 13.36 0.83
CA GLU A 67 13.44 13.95 0.10
C GLU A 67 14.79 13.66 0.78
N LEU A 68 14.81 13.47 2.10
CA LEU A 68 16.02 13.12 2.86
C LEU A 68 16.47 11.67 2.66
N TYR A 69 15.58 10.81 2.15
CA TYR A 69 15.82 9.39 1.92
C TYR A 69 15.58 9.04 0.45
N PRO A 70 16.47 9.48 -0.47
CA PRO A 70 16.36 9.12 -1.87
C PRO A 70 16.34 7.60 -1.99
N GLN A 71 15.27 7.07 -2.58
CA GLN A 71 15.19 5.65 -2.89
C GLN A 71 16.38 5.32 -3.79
N THR A 72 17.31 4.50 -3.31
CA THR A 72 18.37 3.98 -4.17
C THR A 72 17.67 3.28 -5.33
N ILE A 73 17.96 3.68 -6.56
CA ILE A 73 17.52 2.92 -7.73
C ILE A 73 18.25 1.58 -7.62
N GLN A 74 17.65 0.62 -6.92
CA GLN A 74 18.05 -0.74 -7.05
C GLN A 74 17.60 -1.12 -8.46
N ALA A 75 18.54 -1.10 -9.39
CA ALA A 75 18.48 -1.93 -10.58
C ALA A 75 18.49 -3.38 -10.09
N ARG A 76 17.39 -3.82 -9.45
CA ARG A 76 17.11 -5.23 -9.35
C ARG A 76 16.73 -5.60 -10.78
N PRO A 77 17.55 -6.36 -11.52
CA PRO A 77 17.00 -7.03 -12.69
C PRO A 77 15.73 -7.73 -12.20
N GLY A 78 14.63 -7.54 -12.92
CA GLY A 78 13.37 -8.21 -12.59
C GLY A 78 13.66 -9.67 -12.30
N ILE A 79 12.96 -10.26 -11.34
CA ILE A 79 13.05 -11.70 -11.09
C ILE A 79 12.56 -12.38 -12.38
N GLU A 80 13.49 -12.61 -13.29
CA GLU A 80 13.29 -13.39 -14.49
C GLU A 80 13.48 -14.83 -14.05
N TYR A 81 12.41 -15.61 -14.09
CA TYR A 81 12.50 -17.03 -13.81
C TYR A 81 13.30 -17.68 -14.94
N ILE A 82 14.60 -17.89 -14.71
CA ILE A 82 15.47 -18.61 -15.63
C ILE A 82 15.50 -20.08 -15.18
N PRO A 83 14.96 -21.02 -15.97
CA PRO A 83 14.85 -22.44 -15.58
C PRO A 83 16.17 -23.22 -15.60
N TYR A 84 17.31 -22.55 -15.84
CA TYR A 84 18.64 -23.16 -15.96
C TYR A 84 19.67 -22.45 -15.05
N PRO A 85 20.72 -23.16 -14.60
CA PRO A 85 21.69 -22.64 -13.64
C PRO A 85 22.52 -21.46 -14.21
N TYR A 86 22.75 -20.46 -13.36
CA TYR A 86 23.51 -19.26 -13.69
C TYR A 86 24.97 -19.57 -14.06
N HIS A 87 25.42 -19.05 -15.20
CA HIS A 87 26.84 -18.84 -15.45
C HIS A 87 27.23 -17.45 -14.88
N PRO A 88 28.28 -17.36 -14.05
CA PRO A 88 28.69 -16.07 -13.48
C PRO A 88 29.17 -15.14 -14.61
N VAL A 89 28.45 -14.05 -14.83
CA VAL A 89 28.89 -12.98 -15.73
C VAL A 89 30.05 -12.20 -15.07
N PRO A 90 31.16 -11.93 -15.79
CA PRO A 90 32.25 -11.13 -15.23
C PRO A 90 31.77 -9.73 -14.89
N GLN A 91 31.97 -9.30 -13.63
CA GLN A 91 31.72 -7.93 -13.21
C GLN A 91 32.61 -6.97 -14.01
N ARG A 92 32.00 -6.16 -14.88
CA ARG A 92 32.71 -5.07 -15.56
C ARG A 92 33.04 -4.00 -14.51
N ARG A 93 34.32 -3.84 -14.18
CA ARG A 93 34.79 -2.75 -13.29
C ARG A 93 34.45 -1.42 -13.96
N ILE A 94 33.52 -0.67 -13.38
CA ILE A 94 33.25 0.72 -13.77
C ILE A 94 34.31 1.56 -13.04
N GLY A 95 35.38 1.93 -13.74
CA GLY A 95 36.45 2.72 -13.14
C GLY A 95 37.64 2.96 -14.06
N GLU A 96 37.42 3.58 -15.22
CA GLU A 96 38.47 4.29 -15.96
C GLU A 96 37.76 5.31 -16.86
N LYS A 97 37.58 6.53 -16.34
CA LYS A 97 37.36 7.71 -17.20
C LYS A 97 38.74 8.10 -17.70
N GLU A 98 39.06 7.69 -18.92
CA GLU A 98 40.23 8.19 -19.64
C GLU A 98 40.11 9.71 -19.78
N THR A 99 41.02 10.40 -19.12
CA THR A 99 41.41 11.77 -19.44
C THR A 99 42.01 11.80 -20.85
N ALA A 100 41.36 12.49 -21.78
CA ALA A 100 42.02 12.98 -22.97
C ALA A 100 41.50 14.39 -23.28
N THR A 101 42.21 15.39 -22.75
CA THR A 101 42.25 16.75 -23.27
C THR A 101 43.42 16.82 -24.23
N LEU A 102 43.12 17.05 -25.52
CA LEU A 102 43.81 17.83 -26.56
C LEU A 102 43.53 17.25 -27.94
#